data_AF-A0A534QE61-F1
#
_entry.id   AF-A0A534QE61-F1
#
_cell.length_a   1.000
_cell.length_b   1.000
_cell.length_c   1.000
_cell.angle_alpha   90.00
_cell.angle_beta   90.00
_cell.angle_gamma   90.00
#
_symmetry.space_group_name_H-M   'P 1'
#
loop_
_entity.id
_entity.type
_entity.pdbx_description
1 polymer ?
#
loop_
_entity_poly.entity_id
_entity_poly.type
_entity_poly.pdbx_seq_one_letter_code
_entity_poly.pdbx_strand_id
1 'polypeptide(L)'
;MLIAAGCVLVAGPVAATSVSDCEHVVAQFEDHIAGRGLGGPDRAALLGKLADAASPRARMTERVEKLVEFRDRARRLEMRGDVSRFDSDRLARGAEVAMLCLQRVREGR
;
A
#
# COMPACT_ATOMS: atom_id res chain seq x y z
N MET A 1 32.39 22.05 13.54
CA MET A 1 32.03 20.68 13.97
C MET A 1 30.69 20.73 14.70
N LEU A 2 29.62 20.20 14.05
CA LEU A 2 28.64 19.20 14.55
C LEU A 2 28.47 19.06 16.09
N ILE A 3 27.32 18.95 16.77
CA ILE A 3 25.89 18.64 16.51
C ILE A 3 25.09 19.02 17.78
N ALA A 4 23.82 19.42 17.65
CA ALA A 4 22.70 19.01 18.54
C ALA A 4 21.39 19.51 17.91
N ALA A 5 20.84 18.81 16.92
CA ALA A 5 19.83 17.76 17.13
C ALA A 5 18.60 18.26 17.93
N GLY A 6 17.85 19.18 17.33
CA GLY A 6 16.48 19.47 17.74
C GLY A 6 15.55 18.37 17.26
N CYS A 7 15.29 17.38 18.12
CA CYS A 7 14.18 16.44 17.94
C CYS A 7 12.88 17.15 18.29
N VAL A 8 12.25 17.80 17.31
CA VAL A 8 10.82 18.12 17.40
C VAL A 8 10.06 16.88 16.95
N LEU A 9 9.60 16.09 17.92
CA LEU A 9 8.59 15.05 17.73
C LEU A 9 7.24 15.72 17.43
N VAL A 10 6.93 15.95 16.16
CA VAL A 10 5.54 16.19 15.74
C VAL A 10 4.92 14.84 15.43
N ALA A 11 4.36 14.21 16.45
CA ALA A 11 3.36 13.16 16.29
C ALA A 11 2.02 13.82 15.91
N GLY A 12 1.91 14.22 14.64
CA GLY A 12 0.61 14.47 14.01
C GLY A 12 0.16 13.21 13.28
N PRO A 13 -1.16 12.98 13.09
CA PRO A 13 -1.58 12.04 12.05
C PRO A 13 -0.99 12.62 10.77
N VAL A 14 -0.04 11.93 10.15
CA VAL A 14 0.43 12.30 8.81
C VAL A 14 -0.77 12.04 7.92
N ALA A 15 -1.64 13.05 7.80
CA ALA A 15 -2.46 13.20 6.63
C ALA A 15 -1.45 13.17 5.50
N ALA A 16 -1.41 12.08 4.76
CA ALA A 16 -0.63 12.02 3.55
C ALA A 16 -1.19 13.11 2.63
N THR A 17 -0.55 14.29 2.65
CA THR A 17 -0.94 15.47 1.89
C THR A 17 -0.25 15.49 0.53
N SER A 18 0.62 14.52 0.26
CA SER A 18 1.37 14.41 -0.98
C SER A 18 1.32 12.99 -1.57
N VAL A 19 1.50 12.91 -2.89
CA VAL A 19 1.64 11.63 -3.61
C VAL A 19 2.79 10.81 -3.02
N SER A 20 3.88 11.47 -2.59
CA SER A 20 5.06 10.84 -1.99
C SER A 20 4.74 10.14 -0.67
N ASP A 21 3.85 10.69 0.15
CA ASP A 21 3.42 10.05 1.40
C ASP A 21 2.60 8.79 1.11
N CYS A 22 1.73 8.86 0.09
CA CYS A 22 0.98 7.68 -0.36
C CYS A 22 1.89 6.61 -0.97
N GLU A 23 2.91 6.99 -1.73
CA GLU A 23 3.96 6.07 -2.23
C GLU A 23 4.65 5.34 -1.09
N HIS A 24 5.00 6.07 -0.02
CA HIS A 24 5.63 5.49 1.14
C HIS A 24 4.72 4.49 1.87
N VAL A 25 3.41 4.79 1.99
CA VAL A 25 2.42 3.87 2.55
C VAL A 25 2.30 2.59 1.73
N VAL A 26 2.30 2.71 0.39
CA VAL A 26 2.28 1.54 -0.49
C VAL A 26 3.58 0.73 -0.34
N ALA A 27 4.75 1.36 -0.35
CA ALA A 27 6.04 0.69 -0.18
C ALA A 27 6.17 -0.04 1.17
N GLN A 28 5.77 0.59 2.28
CA GLN A 28 5.73 -0.08 3.59
C GLN A 28 4.81 -1.31 3.58
N PHE A 29 3.75 -1.27 2.78
CA PHE A 29 2.84 -2.39 2.62
C PHE A 29 3.45 -3.50 1.76
N GLU A 30 4.24 -3.18 0.72
CA GLU A 30 5.03 -4.15 -0.06
C GLU A 30 5.98 -4.92 0.85
N ASP A 31 6.74 -4.20 1.68
CA ASP A 31 7.69 -4.80 2.62
C ASP A 31 6.99 -5.72 3.62
N HIS A 32 5.82 -5.31 4.12
CA HIS A 32 5.00 -6.12 5.03
C HIS A 32 4.51 -7.42 4.37
N ILE A 33 4.09 -7.36 3.10
CA ILE A 33 3.68 -8.52 2.29
C ILE A 33 4.89 -9.41 2.00
N ALA A 34 6.04 -8.81 1.70
CA ALA A 34 7.27 -9.52 1.42
C ALA A 34 7.74 -10.36 2.63
N GLY A 35 7.58 -9.84 3.86
CA GLY A 35 7.97 -10.53 5.09
C GLY A 35 6.97 -11.59 5.60
N ARG A 36 5.75 -11.67 5.06
CA ARG A 36 4.66 -12.52 5.58
C ARG A 36 4.68 -13.99 5.16
N GLY A 37 5.57 -14.38 4.25
CA GLY A 37 5.64 -15.77 3.78
C GLY A 37 4.44 -16.22 2.93
N LEU A 38 3.76 -15.29 2.25
CA LEU A 38 2.78 -15.65 1.22
C LEU A 38 3.47 -16.55 0.18
N GLY A 39 3.01 -17.77 0.01
CA GLY A 39 3.68 -18.75 -0.85
C GLY A 39 3.39 -18.53 -2.34
N GLY A 40 4.38 -18.81 -3.18
CA GLY A 40 4.14 -19.12 -4.60
C GLY A 40 3.94 -17.94 -5.57
N PRO A 41 3.55 -18.23 -6.82
CA PRO A 41 3.40 -17.25 -7.90
C PRO A 41 2.36 -16.15 -7.61
N ASP A 42 1.43 -16.41 -6.69
CA ASP A 42 0.43 -15.44 -6.28
C ASP A 42 1.00 -14.31 -5.41
N ARG A 43 2.03 -14.57 -4.59
CA ARG A 43 2.79 -13.50 -3.89
C ARG A 43 3.48 -12.59 -4.88
N ALA A 44 4.19 -13.15 -5.85
CA ALA A 44 4.92 -12.37 -6.86
C ALA A 44 3.95 -11.46 -7.63
N ALA A 45 2.76 -11.97 -7.95
CA ALA A 45 1.78 -11.21 -8.70
C ALA A 45 0.97 -10.23 -7.84
N LEU A 46 0.85 -10.45 -6.52
CA LEU A 46 0.36 -9.44 -5.58
C LEU A 46 1.37 -8.30 -5.41
N LEU A 47 2.65 -8.63 -5.22
CA LEU A 47 3.73 -7.65 -5.11
C LEU A 47 3.87 -6.82 -6.39
N GLY A 48 3.79 -7.45 -7.57
CA GLY A 48 3.84 -6.72 -8.84
C GLY A 48 2.74 -5.68 -8.98
N LYS A 49 1.49 -6.01 -8.59
CA LYS A 49 0.37 -5.06 -8.63
C LYS A 49 0.54 -3.91 -7.64
N LEU A 50 1.12 -4.19 -6.48
CA LEU A 50 1.40 -3.15 -5.50
C LEU A 50 2.51 -2.21 -6.01
N ALA A 51 3.55 -2.75 -6.62
CA ALA A 51 4.65 -1.98 -7.22
C ALA A 51 4.16 -1.09 -8.36
N ASP A 52 3.25 -1.60 -9.19
CA ASP A 52 2.58 -0.80 -10.21
C ASP A 52 1.77 0.35 -9.60
N ALA A 53 1.10 0.13 -8.47
CA ALA A 53 0.37 1.15 -7.74
C ALA A 53 1.28 2.16 -7.01
N ALA A 54 2.48 1.76 -6.63
CA ALA A 54 3.53 2.61 -6.06
C ALA A 54 4.28 3.42 -7.14
N SER A 55 4.17 3.04 -8.41
CA SER A 55 4.94 3.63 -9.51
C SER A 55 4.73 5.16 -9.60
N PRO A 56 5.79 5.97 -9.49
CA PRO A 56 5.69 7.42 -9.58
C PRO A 56 5.34 7.92 -10.99
N ARG A 57 5.41 7.03 -11.99
CA ARG A 57 5.08 7.34 -13.39
C ARG A 57 3.63 6.98 -13.76
N ALA A 58 2.94 6.20 -12.93
CA ALA A 58 1.56 5.81 -13.19
C ALA A 58 0.59 6.96 -12.88
N ARG A 59 -0.46 7.11 -13.70
CA ARG A 59 -1.49 8.12 -13.43
C ARG A 59 -2.24 7.76 -12.16
N MET A 60 -2.74 8.77 -11.45
CA MET A 60 -3.49 8.56 -10.19
C MET A 60 -4.66 7.56 -10.35
N THR A 61 -5.40 7.63 -11.45
CA THR A 61 -6.51 6.70 -11.76
C THR A 61 -6.01 5.26 -11.94
N GLU A 62 -4.89 5.06 -12.63
CA GLU A 62 -4.29 3.73 -12.85
C GLU A 62 -3.82 3.13 -11.52
N ARG A 63 -3.23 3.96 -10.64
CA ARG A 63 -2.76 3.54 -9.32
C ARG A 63 -3.91 3.05 -8.44
N VAL A 64 -5.05 3.76 -8.46
CA VAL A 64 -6.27 3.32 -7.75
C VAL A 64 -6.81 2.02 -8.35
N GLU A 65 -6.86 1.89 -9.67
CA GLU A 65 -7.31 0.65 -10.34
C GLU A 65 -6.44 -0.56 -9.95
N LYS A 66 -5.12 -0.39 -9.89
CA LYS A 66 -4.21 -1.46 -9.45
C LYS A 66 -4.42 -1.87 -7.99
N LEU A 67 -4.74 -0.93 -7.11
CA LEU A 67 -5.09 -1.24 -5.72
C LEU A 67 -6.44 -1.97 -5.61
N VAL A 68 -7.43 -1.63 -6.43
CA VAL A 68 -8.70 -2.37 -6.53
C VAL A 68 -8.43 -3.81 -7.00
N GLU A 69 -7.67 -3.97 -8.08
CA GLU A 69 -7.32 -5.27 -8.61
C GLU A 69 -6.55 -6.14 -7.59
N PHE A 70 -5.68 -5.51 -6.80
CA PHE A 70 -4.93 -6.16 -5.73
C PHE A 70 -5.88 -6.66 -4.64
N ARG A 71 -6.78 -5.80 -4.14
CA ARG A 71 -7.79 -6.15 -3.13
C ARG A 71 -8.64 -7.33 -3.60
N ASP A 72 -9.12 -7.27 -4.84
CA ASP A 72 -9.98 -8.30 -5.40
C ASP A 72 -9.21 -9.61 -5.59
N ARG A 73 -7.92 -9.55 -5.91
CA ARG A 73 -7.07 -10.75 -5.97
C ARG A 73 -6.85 -11.36 -4.60
N ALA A 74 -6.58 -10.56 -3.56
CA ALA A 74 -6.45 -11.07 -2.19
C ALA A 74 -7.69 -11.85 -1.76
N ARG A 75 -8.89 -11.32 -2.04
CA ARG A 75 -10.17 -12.02 -1.79
C ARG A 75 -10.32 -13.30 -2.61
N ARG A 76 -9.88 -13.31 -3.87
CA ARG A 76 -9.90 -14.55 -4.68
C ARG A 76 -8.97 -15.61 -4.11
N LEU A 77 -7.79 -15.23 -3.63
CA LEU A 77 -6.86 -16.17 -3.00
C LEU A 77 -7.43 -16.75 -1.72
N GLU A 78 -8.18 -15.96 -0.95
CA GLU A 78 -8.91 -16.46 0.22
C GLU A 78 -9.94 -17.51 -0.16
N MET A 79 -10.77 -17.22 -1.16
CA MET A 79 -11.80 -18.16 -1.62
C MET A 79 -11.21 -19.48 -2.14
N ARG A 80 -9.97 -19.47 -2.65
CA ARG A 80 -9.24 -20.68 -3.07
C ARG A 80 -8.53 -21.40 -1.90
N GLY A 81 -8.44 -20.77 -0.73
CA GLY A 81 -7.72 -21.30 0.43
C GLY A 81 -6.20 -21.07 0.40
N ASP A 82 -5.69 -20.27 -0.54
CA ASP A 82 -4.25 -20.01 -0.67
C ASP A 82 -3.73 -18.96 0.32
N VAL A 83 -4.64 -18.14 0.87
CA VAL A 83 -4.36 -17.21 1.95
C VAL A 83 -5.43 -17.32 3.02
N SER A 84 -5.04 -17.10 4.28
CA SER A 84 -6.00 -17.06 5.37
C SER A 84 -6.96 -15.88 5.19
N ARG A 85 -8.20 -16.01 5.68
CA ARG A 85 -9.14 -14.89 5.74
C ARG A 85 -8.56 -13.68 6.46
N PHE A 86 -7.79 -13.91 7.52
CA PHE A 86 -7.12 -12.83 8.25
C PHE A 86 -6.10 -12.08 7.38
N ASP A 87 -5.30 -12.80 6.59
CA ASP A 87 -4.34 -12.18 5.68
C ASP A 87 -5.05 -11.49 4.52
N SER A 88 -6.07 -12.11 3.92
CA SER A 88 -6.92 -11.49 2.90
C SER A 88 -7.54 -10.17 3.38
N ASP A 89 -8.16 -10.16 4.55
CA ASP A 89 -8.76 -8.95 5.14
C ASP A 89 -7.71 -7.86 5.40
N ARG A 90 -6.52 -8.25 5.85
CA ARG A 90 -5.41 -7.31 6.05
C ARG A 90 -4.91 -6.74 4.72
N LEU A 91 -4.77 -7.59 3.70
CA LEU A 91 -4.38 -7.22 2.35
C LEU A 91 -5.39 -6.22 1.76
N ALA A 92 -6.68 -6.54 1.88
CA ALA A 92 -7.77 -5.69 1.42
C ALA A 92 -7.80 -4.33 2.13
N ARG A 93 -7.68 -4.30 3.46
CA ARG A 93 -7.64 -3.06 4.24
C ARG A 93 -6.46 -2.18 3.89
N GLY A 94 -5.26 -2.74 3.70
CA GLY A 94 -4.10 -1.95 3.30
C GLY A 94 -4.27 -1.30 1.91
N ALA A 95 -4.86 -2.03 0.96
CA ALA A 95 -5.20 -1.46 -0.34
C ALA A 95 -6.26 -0.35 -0.23
N GLU A 96 -7.26 -0.50 0.63
CA GLU A 96 -8.27 0.53 0.89
C GLU A 96 -7.68 1.80 1.51
N VAL A 97 -6.77 1.67 2.46
CA VAL A 97 -6.03 2.80 3.03
C VAL A 97 -5.22 3.53 1.97
N ALA A 98 -4.51 2.80 1.11
CA ALA A 98 -3.77 3.39 0.00
C ALA A 98 -4.68 4.09 -1.02
N MET A 99 -5.85 3.52 -1.33
CA MET A 99 -6.84 4.16 -2.22
C MET A 99 -7.37 5.47 -1.62
N LEU A 100 -7.73 5.47 -0.33
CA LEU A 100 -8.20 6.66 0.37
C LEU A 100 -7.12 7.76 0.43
N CYS A 101 -5.86 7.36 0.58
CA CYS A 101 -4.71 8.26 0.52
C CYS A 101 -4.63 8.98 -0.84
N LEU A 102 -4.62 8.19 -1.93
CA LEU A 102 -4.54 8.71 -3.30
C LEU A 102 -5.75 9.58 -3.66
N GLN A 103 -6.94 9.23 -3.16
CA GLN A 103 -8.15 10.04 -3.35
C GLN A 103 -8.05 11.40 -2.66
N ARG A 104 -7.55 11.46 -1.42
CA ARG A 104 -7.38 12.74 -0.70
C ARG A 104 -6.37 13.66 -1.38
N VAL A 105 -5.25 13.10 -1.83
CA VAL A 105 -4.25 13.85 -2.60
C VAL A 105 -4.84 14.41 -3.90
N ARG A 106 -5.66 13.62 -4.62
CA ARG A 106 -6.35 14.08 -5.83
C ARG A 106 -7.31 15.25 -5.55
N GLU A 107 -7.93 15.27 -4.37
CA GLU A 107 -8.87 16.31 -3.94
C GLU A 107 -8.18 17.55 -3.35
N GLY A 108 -6.84 17.55 -3.25
CA GLY A 108 -6.07 18.66 -2.69
C GLY A 108 -6.23 18.81 -1.17
N ARG A 109 -6.53 17.71 -0.46
CA ARG A 109 -6.76 17.67 0.99
C ARG A 109 -5.67 16.93 1.74
#